data_AF-A0A5B0HBX0-F1
#
_entry.id   AF-A0A5B0HBX0-F1
#
_cell.length_a   1.000
_cell.length_b   1.000
_cell.length_c   1.000
_cell.angle_alpha   90.00
_cell.angle_beta   90.00
_cell.angle_gamma   90.00
#
_symmetry.space_group_name_H-M   'P 1'
#
loop_
_entity.id
_entity.type
_entity.pdbx_description
1 polymer ?
#
loop_
_entity_poly.entity_id
_entity_poly.type
_entity_poly.pdbx_seq_one_letter_code
_entity_poly.pdbx_strand_id
1 'polypeptide(L)'
;MVLQQVPGLAVALVAGGFTILGVLLKIAYDAVIAGQEAKRAKLTWLAEDRRSAYEAFLDSVDRQRISNLALRALLKEAHAGRMEISDEEQATVPPSAMGDMVNSLGQIRRLARVYSVITSAEAIVRLFGDMASASRAALDQPGPNDEVTWFLLQRFTDERVDEFIHYYREDLGLGRPSGAPKRWPIVDLERPVPLAESEQILRSRIPRRKDDPGTQQ
;
A
#
# COMPACT_ATOMS: atom_id res chain seq x y z
N MET A 1 -60.10 -13.67 -60.09
CA MET A 1 -58.98 -14.10 -59.24
C MET A 1 -57.71 -13.53 -59.87
N VAL A 2 -57.28 -12.34 -59.43
CA VAL A 2 -56.10 -11.67 -60.00
C VAL A 2 -54.96 -11.83 -58.99
N LEU A 3 -53.97 -12.63 -59.35
CA LEU A 3 -52.72 -12.79 -58.62
C LEU A 3 -51.93 -11.48 -58.71
N GLN A 4 -51.76 -10.80 -57.58
CA GLN A 4 -50.83 -9.69 -57.43
C GLN A 4 -49.40 -10.21 -57.59
N GLN A 5 -48.77 -9.92 -58.73
CA GLN A 5 -47.32 -10.04 -58.87
C GLN A 5 -46.66 -8.91 -58.08
N VAL A 6 -46.01 -9.27 -56.96
CA VAL A 6 -45.12 -8.35 -56.27
C VAL A 6 -43.82 -8.25 -57.10
N PRO A 7 -43.39 -7.06 -57.55
CA PRO A 7 -42.21 -6.94 -58.40
C PRO A 7 -40.95 -7.31 -57.61
N GLY A 8 -40.12 -8.20 -58.16
CA GLY A 8 -38.89 -8.71 -57.54
C GLY A 8 -37.87 -7.64 -57.11
N LEU A 9 -38.05 -6.41 -57.59
CA LEU A 9 -37.30 -5.22 -57.18
C LEU A 9 -37.58 -4.82 -55.72
N ALA A 10 -38.80 -5.03 -55.22
CA ALA A 10 -39.15 -4.77 -53.82
C ALA A 10 -38.55 -5.81 -52.86
N VAL A 11 -38.45 -7.08 -53.29
CA VAL A 11 -37.84 -8.16 -52.49
C VAL A 11 -36.32 -7.99 -52.43
N ALA A 12 -35.67 -7.59 -53.53
CA ALA A 12 -34.23 -7.34 -53.57
C ALA A 12 -33.81 -6.12 -52.71
N LEU A 13 -34.63 -5.07 -52.66
CA LEU A 13 -34.38 -3.88 -51.83
C LEU A 13 -34.51 -4.18 -50.33
N VAL A 14 -35.48 -5.00 -49.95
CA VAL A 14 -35.64 -5.45 -48.56
C VAL A 14 -34.51 -6.40 -48.16
N ALA A 15 -34.14 -7.37 -49.02
CA ALA A 15 -33.04 -8.30 -48.75
C ALA A 15 -31.66 -7.61 -48.68
N GLY A 16 -31.40 -6.61 -49.54
CA GLY A 16 -30.18 -5.79 -49.51
C GLY A 16 -30.11 -4.82 -48.33
N GLY A 17 -31.25 -4.28 -47.89
CA GLY A 17 -31.33 -3.42 -46.71
C GLY A 17 -31.07 -4.16 -45.40
N PHE A 18 -31.59 -5.39 -45.25
CA PHE A 18 -31.38 -6.22 -44.08
C PHE A 18 -29.93 -6.71 -43.93
N THR A 19 -29.23 -6.97 -45.04
CA THR A 19 -27.81 -7.37 -45.00
C THR A 19 -26.89 -6.21 -44.62
N ILE A 20 -27.11 -5.01 -45.16
CA ILE A 20 -26.33 -3.82 -44.78
C ILE A 20 -26.58 -3.43 -43.32
N LEU A 21 -27.85 -3.44 -42.88
CA LEU A 21 -28.20 -3.13 -41.49
C LEU A 21 -27.60 -4.17 -40.52
N GLY A 22 -27.65 -5.46 -40.86
CA GLY A 22 -27.06 -6.53 -40.05
C GLY A 22 -25.54 -6.41 -39.91
N VAL A 23 -24.83 -6.03 -40.99
CA VAL A 23 -23.39 -5.80 -40.97
C VAL A 23 -23.04 -4.59 -40.11
N LEU A 24 -23.78 -3.47 -40.23
CA LEU A 24 -23.56 -2.28 -39.40
C LEU A 24 -23.84 -2.56 -37.91
N LEU A 25 -24.90 -3.29 -37.60
CA LEU A 25 -25.24 -3.68 -36.22
C LEU A 25 -24.14 -4.56 -35.63
N LYS A 26 -23.60 -5.49 -36.42
CA LYS A 26 -22.48 -6.34 -36.01
C LYS A 26 -21.21 -5.52 -35.79
N ILE A 27 -20.84 -4.61 -36.69
CA ILE A 27 -19.66 -3.75 -36.52
C ILE A 27 -19.80 -2.89 -35.25
N ALA A 28 -20.99 -2.33 -34.99
CA ALA A 28 -21.24 -1.57 -33.77
C ALA A 28 -21.13 -2.46 -32.51
N TYR A 29 -21.66 -3.68 -32.56
CA TYR A 29 -21.55 -4.65 -31.47
C TYR A 29 -20.10 -5.08 -31.22
N ASP A 30 -19.37 -5.44 -32.27
CA ASP A 30 -17.96 -5.85 -32.20
C ASP A 30 -17.07 -4.69 -31.73
N ALA A 31 -17.39 -3.43 -32.09
CA ALA A 31 -16.70 -2.25 -31.57
C ALA A 31 -16.97 -2.00 -30.08
N VAL A 32 -18.19 -2.27 -29.60
CA VAL A 32 -18.54 -2.21 -28.17
C VAL A 32 -17.82 -3.30 -27.40
N ILE A 33 -17.77 -4.53 -27.91
CA ILE A 33 -17.04 -5.64 -27.29
C ILE A 33 -15.54 -5.36 -27.29
N ALA A 34 -14.95 -4.97 -28.41
CA ALA A 34 -13.53 -4.61 -28.49
C ALA A 34 -13.19 -3.45 -27.54
N GLY A 35 -14.09 -2.47 -27.39
CA GLY A 35 -13.95 -1.39 -26.42
C GLY A 35 -14.03 -1.87 -24.97
N GLN A 36 -14.87 -2.86 -24.66
CA GLN A 36 -14.95 -3.47 -23.34
C GLN A 36 -13.73 -4.36 -23.05
N GLU A 37 -13.25 -5.12 -24.02
CA GLU A 37 -12.07 -5.96 -23.93
C GLU A 37 -10.80 -5.12 -23.78
N ALA A 38 -10.65 -4.03 -24.53
CA ALA A 38 -9.55 -3.10 -24.37
C ALA A 38 -9.55 -2.42 -22.99
N LYS A 39 -10.74 -2.04 -22.48
CA LYS A 39 -10.88 -1.53 -21.10
C LYS A 39 -10.54 -2.59 -20.06
N ARG A 40 -11.00 -3.83 -20.23
CA ARG A 40 -10.66 -4.96 -19.35
C ARG A 40 -9.16 -5.25 -19.38
N ALA A 41 -8.55 -5.35 -20.56
CA ALA A 41 -7.11 -5.55 -20.72
C ALA A 41 -6.30 -4.44 -20.02
N LYS A 42 -6.71 -3.17 -20.19
CA LYS A 42 -6.08 -2.03 -19.50
C LYS A 42 -6.26 -2.09 -17.97
N LEU A 43 -7.44 -2.48 -17.49
CA LEU A 43 -7.71 -2.65 -16.06
C LEU A 43 -6.95 -3.84 -15.46
N THR A 44 -6.70 -4.88 -16.26
CA THR A 44 -5.98 -6.09 -15.85
C THR A 44 -4.48 -5.82 -15.74
N TRP A 45 -3.90 -5.12 -16.73
CA TRP A 45 -2.50 -4.67 -16.67
C TRP A 45 -2.25 -3.77 -15.45
N LEU A 46 -3.12 -2.80 -15.19
CA LEU A 46 -3.00 -1.96 -13.99
C LEU A 46 -3.22 -2.73 -12.68
N ALA A 47 -3.92 -3.85 -12.69
CA ALA A 47 -4.10 -4.68 -11.49
C ALA A 47 -2.79 -5.41 -11.14
N GLU A 48 -2.05 -5.89 -12.13
CA GLU A 48 -0.75 -6.52 -11.93
C GLU A 48 0.30 -5.49 -11.45
N ASP A 49 0.35 -4.31 -12.09
CA ASP A 49 1.24 -3.22 -11.67
C ASP A 49 0.93 -2.77 -10.23
N ARG A 50 -0.36 -2.64 -9.88
CA ARG A 50 -0.79 -2.34 -8.50
C ARG A 50 -0.30 -3.41 -7.54
N ARG A 51 -0.57 -4.68 -7.85
CA ARG A 51 -0.16 -5.82 -7.02
C ARG A 51 1.35 -5.82 -6.78
N SER A 52 2.13 -5.68 -7.85
CA SER A 52 3.59 -5.65 -7.77
C SER A 52 4.08 -4.49 -6.90
N ALA A 53 3.49 -3.30 -7.03
CA ALA A 53 3.83 -2.15 -6.18
C ALA A 53 3.50 -2.39 -4.69
N TYR A 54 2.37 -3.02 -4.40
CA TYR A 54 1.97 -3.34 -3.03
C TYR A 54 2.85 -4.43 -2.40
N GLU A 55 3.18 -5.48 -3.16
CA GLU A 55 4.08 -6.54 -2.70
C GLU A 55 5.51 -6.03 -2.50
N ALA A 56 6.03 -5.19 -3.41
CA ALA A 56 7.33 -4.55 -3.25
C ALA A 56 7.39 -3.62 -2.02
N PHE A 57 6.29 -2.93 -1.71
CA PHE A 57 6.18 -2.15 -0.48
C PHE A 57 6.23 -3.05 0.76
N LEU A 58 5.47 -4.14 0.80
CA LEU A 58 5.49 -5.09 1.93
C LEU A 58 6.86 -5.73 2.13
N ASP A 59 7.56 -6.12 1.05
CA ASP A 59 8.93 -6.63 1.13
C ASP A 59 9.87 -5.59 1.76
N SER A 60 9.78 -4.32 1.34
CA SER A 60 10.58 -3.25 1.93
C SER A 60 10.26 -3.00 3.41
N VAL A 61 8.99 -3.17 3.81
CA VAL A 61 8.55 -3.08 5.22
C VAL A 61 9.21 -4.19 6.05
N ASP A 62 9.19 -5.43 5.57
CA ASP A 62 9.78 -6.55 6.29
C ASP A 62 11.31 -6.42 6.39
N ARG A 63 11.98 -6.02 5.31
CA ARG A 63 13.42 -5.71 5.34
C ARG A 63 13.74 -4.58 6.34
N GLN A 64 12.93 -3.52 6.37
CA GLN A 64 13.13 -2.44 7.34
C GLN A 64 12.88 -2.88 8.78
N ARG A 65 11.90 -3.76 9.04
CA ARG A 65 11.69 -4.36 10.37
C ARG A 65 12.91 -5.12 10.84
N ILE A 66 13.47 -5.97 9.97
CA ILE A 66 14.67 -6.75 10.27
C ILE A 66 15.85 -5.81 10.59
N SER A 67 16.09 -4.79 9.77
CA SER A 67 17.14 -3.79 10.01
C SER A 67 16.94 -3.07 11.36
N ASN A 68 15.72 -2.60 11.65
CA ASN A 68 15.41 -1.92 12.91
C ASN A 68 15.56 -2.82 14.14
N LEU A 69 15.17 -4.10 14.05
CA LEU A 69 15.34 -5.07 15.13
C LEU A 69 16.82 -5.35 15.41
N ALA A 70 17.61 -5.56 14.34
CA ALA A 70 19.06 -5.76 14.46
C ALA A 70 19.74 -4.54 15.09
N LEU A 71 19.41 -3.34 14.60
CA LEU A 71 19.92 -2.09 15.16
C LEU A 71 19.54 -1.96 16.65
N ARG A 72 18.27 -2.19 17.01
CA ARG A 72 17.82 -2.08 18.41
C ARG A 72 18.51 -3.11 19.31
N ALA A 73 18.75 -4.33 18.83
CA ALA A 73 19.47 -5.35 19.58
C ALA A 73 20.91 -4.90 19.89
N LEU A 74 21.61 -4.38 18.88
CA LEU A 74 22.96 -3.83 19.03
C LEU A 74 22.98 -2.64 20.02
N LEU A 75 22.00 -1.73 19.94
CA LEU A 75 21.89 -0.62 20.90
C LEU A 75 21.65 -1.10 22.34
N LYS A 76 20.88 -2.17 22.54
CA LYS A 76 20.63 -2.74 23.88
C LYS A 76 21.89 -3.33 24.49
N GLU A 77 22.68 -4.06 23.69
CA GLU A 77 23.95 -4.64 24.16
C GLU A 77 24.97 -3.55 24.52
N ALA A 78 25.06 -2.51 23.70
CA ALA A 78 25.90 -1.36 23.98
C ALA A 78 25.49 -0.61 25.24
N HIS A 79 24.18 -0.37 25.42
CA HIS A 79 23.67 0.33 26.60
C HIS A 79 23.84 -0.49 27.90
N ALA A 80 23.85 -1.82 27.80
CA ALA A 80 24.16 -2.71 28.91
C ALA A 80 25.66 -2.77 29.26
N GLY A 81 26.52 -2.05 28.53
CA GLY A 81 27.98 -2.06 28.71
C GLY A 81 28.62 -3.40 28.35
N ARG A 82 27.91 -4.27 27.61
CA ARG A 82 28.40 -5.60 27.23
C ARG A 82 29.25 -5.58 25.97
N MET A 83 29.21 -4.49 25.22
CA MET A 83 29.77 -4.37 23.88
C MET A 83 30.04 -2.89 23.56
N GLU A 84 31.16 -2.59 22.90
CA GLU A 84 31.38 -1.29 22.25
C GLU A 84 31.02 -1.42 20.78
N ILE A 85 30.15 -0.55 20.27
CA ILE A 85 29.68 -0.59 18.89
C ILE A 85 30.86 -0.29 17.94
N SER A 86 31.52 -1.34 17.45
CA SER A 86 32.59 -1.24 16.45
C SER A 86 32.02 -1.16 15.04
N ASP A 87 32.85 -0.74 14.07
CA ASP A 87 32.46 -0.74 12.65
C ASP A 87 32.12 -2.15 12.14
N GLU A 88 32.75 -3.18 12.70
CA GLU A 88 32.50 -4.59 12.38
C GLU A 88 31.12 -5.04 12.85
N GLU A 89 30.71 -4.62 14.05
CA GLU A 89 29.37 -4.89 14.58
C GLU A 89 28.30 -4.12 13.81
N GLN A 90 28.57 -2.87 13.45
CA GLN A 90 27.67 -2.09 12.60
C GLN A 90 27.50 -2.73 11.22
N ALA A 91 28.55 -3.33 10.65
CA ALA A 91 28.48 -4.02 9.37
C ALA A 91 27.60 -5.28 9.40
N THR A 92 27.30 -5.83 10.58
CA THR A 92 26.35 -6.96 10.71
C THR A 92 24.89 -6.52 10.62
N VAL A 93 24.59 -5.23 10.81
CA VAL A 93 23.24 -4.69 10.72
C VAL A 93 22.81 -4.65 9.24
N PRO A 94 21.69 -5.30 8.88
CA PRO A 94 21.18 -5.25 7.51
C PRO A 94 20.91 -3.81 7.06
N PRO A 95 21.18 -3.48 5.80
CA PRO A 95 20.97 -2.12 5.29
C PRO A 95 19.50 -1.72 5.43
N SER A 96 19.27 -0.45 5.74
CA SER A 96 17.92 0.09 5.82
C SER A 96 17.22 0.07 4.45
N ALA A 97 16.00 -0.46 4.42
CA ALA A 97 15.12 -0.47 3.24
C ALA A 97 14.21 0.77 3.17
N MET A 98 14.46 1.82 3.96
CA MET A 98 13.64 3.03 3.98
C MET A 98 13.58 3.72 2.61
N GLY A 99 14.70 3.75 1.87
CA GLY A 99 14.74 4.30 0.51
C GLY A 99 13.81 3.55 -0.45
N ASP A 100 13.87 2.22 -0.43
CA ASP A 100 12.97 1.36 -1.23
C ASP A 100 11.51 1.57 -0.84
N MET A 101 11.23 1.69 0.47
CA MET A 101 9.89 1.91 0.98
C MET A 101 9.30 3.24 0.52
N VAL A 102 10.07 4.32 0.54
CA VAL A 102 9.66 5.64 0.02
C VAL A 102 9.44 5.59 -1.50
N ASN A 103 10.30 4.89 -2.23
CA ASN A 103 10.16 4.70 -3.67
C ASN A 103 8.88 3.91 -4.01
N SER A 104 8.63 2.81 -3.31
CA SER A 104 7.41 1.99 -3.45
C SER A 104 6.15 2.76 -3.06
N LEU A 105 6.20 3.60 -2.02
CA LEU A 105 5.12 4.52 -1.69
C LEU A 105 4.83 5.50 -2.84
N GLY A 106 5.86 5.97 -3.54
CA GLY A 106 5.72 6.77 -4.75
C GLY A 106 4.93 6.06 -5.86
N GLN A 107 5.14 4.74 -6.03
CA GLN A 107 4.38 3.93 -6.97
C GLN A 107 2.94 3.70 -6.50
N ILE A 108 2.74 3.40 -5.22
CA ILE A 108 1.42 3.23 -4.61
C ILE A 108 0.56 4.49 -4.83
N ARG A 109 1.11 5.68 -4.58
CA ARG A 109 0.40 6.95 -4.82
C ARG A 109 -0.06 7.15 -6.27
N ARG A 110 0.66 6.58 -7.24
CA ARG A 110 0.34 6.68 -8.67
C ARG A 110 -0.68 5.64 -9.11
N LEU A 111 -0.61 4.44 -8.53
CA LEU A 111 -1.32 3.27 -9.03
C LEU A 111 -2.60 2.95 -8.22
N ALA A 112 -2.62 3.24 -6.93
CA ALA A 112 -3.73 2.87 -6.04
C ALA A 112 -5.04 3.53 -6.45
N ARG A 113 -6.14 2.76 -6.40
CA ARG A 113 -7.49 3.28 -6.67
C ARG A 113 -8.18 3.73 -5.38
N VAL A 114 -7.85 3.09 -4.26
CA VAL A 114 -8.41 3.37 -2.95
C VAL A 114 -7.44 4.23 -2.14
N TYR A 115 -7.92 5.39 -1.68
CA TYR A 115 -7.12 6.34 -0.90
C TYR A 115 -6.62 5.74 0.42
N SER A 116 -7.38 4.83 1.04
CA SER A 116 -7.02 4.14 2.28
C SER A 116 -5.72 3.32 2.16
N VAL A 117 -5.41 2.81 0.97
CA VAL A 117 -4.12 2.12 0.70
C VAL A 117 -2.96 3.11 0.81
N ILE A 118 -3.13 4.31 0.27
CA ILE A 118 -2.13 5.37 0.31
C ILE A 118 -1.91 5.82 1.75
N THR A 119 -3.00 6.12 2.49
CA THR A 119 -2.88 6.63 3.86
C THR A 119 -2.27 5.61 4.83
N SER A 120 -2.58 4.33 4.68
CA SER A 120 -1.98 3.27 5.49
C SER A 120 -0.49 3.09 5.17
N ALA A 121 -0.11 3.11 3.89
CA ALA A 121 1.30 3.07 3.49
C ALA A 121 2.10 4.29 4.03
N GLU A 122 1.52 5.49 3.96
CA GLU A 122 2.12 6.70 4.53
C GLU A 122 2.29 6.60 6.05
N ALA A 123 1.31 6.05 6.76
CA ALA A 123 1.38 5.85 8.20
C ALA A 123 2.52 4.89 8.57
N ILE A 124 2.70 3.79 7.83
CA ILE A 124 3.81 2.83 8.03
C ILE A 124 5.17 3.53 7.86
N VAL A 125 5.36 4.28 6.77
CA VAL A 125 6.62 5.03 6.54
C VAL A 125 6.89 6.02 7.67
N ARG A 126 5.87 6.75 8.11
CA ARG A 126 5.99 7.69 9.24
C ARG A 126 6.37 6.98 10.54
N LEU A 127 5.77 5.82 10.84
CA LEU A 127 6.10 5.04 12.02
C LEU A 127 7.55 4.56 12.03
N PHE A 128 8.10 4.16 10.89
CA PHE A 128 9.53 3.84 10.81
C PHE A 128 10.43 5.07 11.00
N GLY A 129 10.00 6.26 10.53
CA GLY A 129 10.68 7.53 10.83
C GLY A 129 10.61 7.88 12.32
N ASP A 130 9.46 7.64 12.96
CA ASP A 130 9.26 7.81 14.40
C ASP A 130 10.16 6.83 15.20
N MET A 131 10.30 5.57 14.76
CA MET A 131 11.24 4.59 15.33
C MET A 131 12.68 5.04 15.23
N ALA A 132 13.12 5.55 14.08
CA ALA A 132 14.47 6.07 13.92
C ALA A 132 14.74 7.26 14.86
N SER A 133 13.74 8.14 15.02
CA SER A 133 13.82 9.29 15.91
C SER A 133 13.86 8.86 17.39
N ALA A 134 13.02 7.89 17.78
CA ALA A 134 13.00 7.34 19.13
C ALA A 134 14.31 6.62 19.48
N SER A 135 14.86 5.81 18.55
CA SER A 135 16.15 5.14 18.76
C SER A 135 17.29 6.13 18.95
N ARG A 136 17.32 7.23 18.19
CA ARG A 136 18.33 8.29 18.37
C ARG A 136 18.15 9.00 19.72
N ALA A 137 16.93 9.38 20.07
CA ALA A 137 16.65 10.03 21.34
C ALA A 137 17.07 9.15 22.54
N ALA A 138 16.84 7.83 22.46
CA ALA A 138 17.27 6.88 23.48
C ALA A 138 18.80 6.75 23.60
N LEU A 139 19.56 7.04 22.54
CA LEU A 139 21.02 7.08 22.58
C LEU A 139 21.53 8.36 23.23
N ASP A 140 20.95 9.50 22.86
CA ASP A 140 21.37 10.81 23.34
C ASP A 140 20.95 11.04 24.81
N GLN A 141 19.73 10.64 25.15
CA GLN A 141 19.09 10.86 26.46
C GLN A 141 18.24 9.63 26.85
N PRO A 142 18.87 8.58 27.41
CA PRO A 142 18.18 7.36 27.81
C PRO A 142 17.06 7.66 28.83
N GLY A 143 15.85 7.22 28.52
CA GLY A 143 14.67 7.43 29.34
C GLY A 143 14.05 6.12 29.85
N PRO A 144 13.36 6.14 31.02
CA PRO A 144 12.69 4.95 31.54
C PRO A 144 11.54 4.45 30.65
N ASN A 145 11.07 5.28 29.70
CA ASN A 145 9.96 4.97 28.80
C ASN A 145 10.39 4.51 27.41
N ASP A 146 11.69 4.34 27.15
CA ASP A 146 12.20 4.04 25.81
C ASP A 146 11.72 2.67 25.32
N GLU A 147 11.71 1.67 26.20
CA GLU A 147 11.19 0.32 25.90
C GLU A 147 9.69 0.34 25.63
N VAL A 148 8.93 1.12 26.40
CA VAL A 148 7.47 1.27 26.19
C VAL A 148 7.20 1.96 24.86
N THR A 149 7.94 3.03 24.55
CA THR A 149 7.83 3.77 23.29
C THR A 149 8.14 2.84 22.11
N TRP A 150 9.24 2.08 22.20
CA TRP A 150 9.62 1.13 21.18
C TRP A 150 8.56 0.04 20.96
N PHE A 151 8.08 -0.57 22.04
CA PHE A 151 7.02 -1.57 21.99
C PHE A 151 5.74 -1.03 21.31
N LEU A 152 5.31 0.18 21.68
CA LEU A 152 4.13 0.80 21.09
C LEU A 152 4.32 1.11 19.61
N LEU A 153 5.49 1.62 19.20
CA LEU A 153 5.80 1.84 17.79
C LEU A 153 5.75 0.54 16.99
N GLN A 154 6.32 -0.56 17.50
CA GLN A 154 6.24 -1.86 16.85
C GLN A 154 4.79 -2.32 16.71
N ARG A 155 4.02 -2.22 17.80
CA ARG A 155 2.62 -2.62 17.80
C ARG A 155 1.77 -1.84 16.80
N PHE A 156 1.97 -0.52 16.72
CA PHE A 156 1.27 0.32 15.75
C PHE A 156 1.68 0.01 14.31
N THR A 157 2.97 -0.29 14.06
CA THR A 157 3.41 -0.72 12.73
C THR A 157 2.73 -2.03 12.32
N ASP A 158 2.64 -3.02 13.21
CA ASP A 158 1.93 -4.27 12.93
C ASP A 158 0.48 -4.05 12.55
N GLU A 159 -0.21 -3.22 13.33
CA GLU A 159 -1.60 -2.90 13.05
C GLU A 159 -1.74 -2.16 11.72
N ARG A 160 -0.90 -1.17 11.42
CA ARG A 160 -0.93 -0.47 10.13
C ARG A 160 -0.62 -1.36 8.94
N VAL A 161 0.25 -2.35 9.11
CA VAL A 161 0.48 -3.37 8.07
C VAL A 161 -0.77 -4.21 7.84
N ASP A 162 -1.49 -4.60 8.89
CA ASP A 162 -2.77 -5.29 8.75
C ASP A 162 -3.83 -4.42 8.05
N GLU A 163 -3.91 -3.12 8.38
CA GLU A 163 -4.79 -2.18 7.69
C GLU A 163 -4.42 -2.05 6.21
N PHE A 164 -3.12 -1.89 5.92
CA PHE A 164 -2.61 -1.81 4.56
C PHE A 164 -2.97 -3.06 3.77
N ILE A 165 -2.74 -4.26 4.32
CA ILE A 165 -3.08 -5.54 3.69
C ILE A 165 -4.58 -5.64 3.43
N HIS A 166 -5.42 -5.19 4.37
CA HIS A 166 -6.86 -5.15 4.16
C HIS A 166 -7.24 -4.28 2.97
N TYR A 167 -6.80 -3.02 2.94
CA TYR A 167 -7.13 -2.09 1.86
C TYR A 167 -6.51 -2.50 0.52
N TYR A 168 -5.29 -3.02 0.53
CA TYR A 168 -4.61 -3.61 -0.63
C TYR A 168 -5.49 -4.68 -1.28
N ARG A 169 -5.99 -5.62 -0.47
CA ARG A 169 -6.81 -6.72 -0.96
C ARG A 169 -8.18 -6.25 -1.44
N GLU A 170 -8.75 -5.23 -0.80
CA GLU A 170 -9.98 -4.58 -1.26
C GLU A 170 -9.77 -3.90 -2.63
N ASP A 171 -8.68 -3.13 -2.79
CA ASP A 171 -8.32 -2.44 -4.03
C ASP A 171 -8.11 -3.41 -5.22
N LEU A 172 -7.62 -4.62 -4.93
CA LEU A 172 -7.46 -5.69 -5.91
C LEU A 172 -8.67 -6.63 -6.05
N GLY A 173 -9.70 -6.51 -5.21
CA GLY A 173 -10.86 -7.40 -5.22
C GLY A 173 -10.56 -8.84 -4.76
N LEU A 174 -9.51 -9.04 -3.95
CA LEU A 174 -9.03 -10.36 -3.51
C LEU A 174 -9.76 -10.91 -2.27
N GLY A 175 -10.68 -10.14 -1.68
CA GLY A 175 -11.43 -10.54 -0.48
C GLY A 175 -10.52 -10.82 0.73
N ARG A 176 -11.04 -11.55 1.73
CA ARG A 176 -10.29 -11.87 2.95
C ARG A 176 -9.12 -12.83 2.67
N PRO A 177 -7.97 -12.71 3.35
CA PRO A 177 -6.89 -13.68 3.22
C PRO A 177 -7.33 -15.06 3.72
N SER A 178 -6.74 -16.12 3.13
CA SER A 178 -6.99 -17.48 3.59
C SER A 178 -6.46 -17.66 5.02
N GLY A 179 -7.25 -18.28 5.89
CA GLY A 179 -6.89 -18.46 7.31
C GLY A 179 -6.96 -17.18 8.16
N ALA A 180 -7.54 -16.09 7.63
CA ALA A 180 -7.71 -14.86 8.40
C ALA A 180 -8.49 -15.10 9.70
N PRO A 181 -8.13 -14.42 10.80
CA PRO A 181 -8.86 -14.55 12.06
C PRO A 181 -10.31 -14.11 11.89
N LYS A 182 -11.23 -14.63 12.72
CA LYS A 182 -12.65 -14.24 12.69
C LYS A 182 -12.88 -12.73 12.80
N ARG A 183 -11.95 -12.05 13.47
CA ARG A 183 -11.96 -10.60 13.71
C ARG A 183 -11.40 -9.78 12.53
N TRP A 184 -11.12 -10.42 11.39
CA TRP A 184 -10.68 -9.71 10.20
C TRP A 184 -11.85 -8.97 9.52
N PRO A 185 -11.66 -7.70 9.12
CA PRO A 185 -10.41 -6.94 9.22
C PRO A 185 -10.24 -6.25 10.58
N ILE A 186 -8.99 -6.11 11.03
CA ILE A 186 -8.64 -5.48 12.32
C ILE A 186 -9.03 -3.99 12.35
N VAL A 187 -9.20 -3.35 11.17
CA VAL A 187 -9.68 -1.96 11.04
C VAL A 187 -11.10 -1.76 11.60
N ASP A 188 -11.94 -2.80 11.60
CA ASP A 188 -13.35 -2.70 12.04
C ASP A 188 -13.54 -2.97 13.53
N LEU A 189 -12.46 -3.23 14.28
CA LEU A 189 -12.53 -3.41 15.73
C LEU A 189 -12.79 -2.07 16.40
N GLU A 190 -13.85 -2.00 17.22
CA GLU A 190 -14.08 -0.85 18.09
C GLU A 190 -12.91 -0.70 19.06
N ARG A 191 -12.22 0.44 18.96
CA ARG A 191 -11.09 0.79 19.82
C ARG A 191 -11.51 1.90 20.78
N PRO A 192 -11.02 1.88 22.03
CA PRO A 192 -11.22 3.00 22.95
C PRO A 192 -10.68 4.32 22.40
N VAL A 193 -9.56 4.26 21.65
CA VAL A 193 -8.95 5.40 20.97
C VAL A 193 -8.59 4.98 19.54
N PRO A 194 -8.90 5.78 18.51
CA PRO A 194 -8.47 5.52 17.15
C PRO A 194 -6.95 5.38 17.03
N LEU A 195 -6.50 4.51 16.11
CA LEU A 195 -5.07 4.25 15.92
C LEU A 195 -4.28 5.52 15.57
N ALA A 196 -4.82 6.35 14.68
CA ALA A 196 -4.19 7.62 14.27
C ALA A 196 -3.99 8.58 15.44
N GLU A 197 -4.93 8.64 16.38
CA GLU A 197 -4.84 9.48 17.58
C GLU A 197 -3.81 8.90 18.56
N SER A 198 -3.79 7.58 18.74
CA SER A 198 -2.80 6.88 19.56
C SER A 198 -1.37 7.11 19.07
N GLU A 199 -1.16 7.05 17.76
CA GLU A 199 0.12 7.37 17.12
C GLU A 199 0.52 8.82 17.34
N GLN A 200 -0.42 9.77 17.26
CA GLN A 200 -0.16 11.18 17.50
C GLN A 200 0.27 11.44 18.94
N ILE A 201 -0.42 10.82 19.91
CA ILE A 201 -0.06 10.89 21.32
C ILE A 201 1.36 10.39 21.52
N LEU A 202 1.69 9.20 20.99
CA LEU A 202 3.04 8.64 21.10
C LEU A 202 4.09 9.55 20.45
N ARG A 203 3.81 10.06 19.24
CA ARG A 203 4.71 10.95 18.51
C ARG A 203 5.01 12.25 19.25
N SER A 204 4.05 12.79 20.01
CA SER A 204 4.27 13.97 20.86
C SER A 204 5.24 13.72 22.01
N ARG A 205 5.52 12.45 22.35
CA ARG A 205 6.46 12.04 23.38
C ARG A 205 7.86 11.72 22.84
N ILE A 206 8.01 11.57 21.53
CA ILE A 206 9.30 11.33 20.89
C ILE A 206 10.01 12.67 20.73
N PRO A 207 11.19 12.88 21.35
CA PRO A 207 11.96 14.10 21.17
C PRO A 207 12.31 14.28 19.68
N ARG A 208 11.93 15.43 19.12
CA ARG A 208 12.42 15.86 17.81
C ARG A 208 13.65 16.72 18.03
N ARG A 209 14.65 16.58 17.14
CA ARG A 209 15.74 17.56 17.07
C ARG A 209 15.10 18.94 16.97
N LYS A 210 15.38 19.83 17.92
CA LYS A 210 15.12 21.26 17.71
C LYS A 210 15.94 21.64 16.49
N ASP A 211 15.30 22.17 15.46
CA ASP A 211 16.02 22.84 14.39
C ASP A 211 17.02 23.79 15.06
N ASP A 212 18.29 23.68 14.67
CA ASP A 212 19.32 24.62 15.10
C ASP A 212 18.76 26.05 14.93
N PRO A 213 18.92 26.97 15.89
CA PRO A 213 18.53 28.37 15.73
C PRO A 213 19.38 29.13 14.68
N GLY A 214 19.94 28.43 13.69
CA GLY A 214 20.77 28.95 12.61
C GLY A 214 20.06 29.16 11.27
N THR A 215 18.75 28.89 11.16
CA THR A 215 17.98 29.20 9.93
C THR A 215 17.02 30.37 10.16
N GLN A 216 17.60 31.52 10.47
CA GLN A 216 17.04 32.82 10.10
C GLN A 216 18.14 33.59 9.36
N GLN A 217 18.15 33.45 8.04
CA GLN A 217 18.67 34.45 7.10
C GLN A 217 17.71 34.54 5.94
#